data_AF-A0A3D0S1E7-F1
#
_entry.id   AF-A0A3D0S1E7-F1
#
_cell.length_a   1.000
_cell.length_b   1.000
_cell.length_c   1.000
_cell.angle_alpha   90.00
_cell.angle_beta   90.00
_cell.angle_gamma   90.00
#
_symmetry.space_group_name_H-M   'P 1'
#
loop_
_entity.id
_entity.type
_entity.pdbx_description
1 polymer ?
#
loop_
_entity_poly.entity_id
_entity_poly.type
_entity_poly.pdbx_seq_one_letter_code
_entity_poly.pdbx_strand_id
1 'polypeptide(L)'
;MPDLRARRSGSPCRAADGSPFRHRSTPPRKGADTMTTIDAGQAVLLGIVEGLTEFLPVSSTAHLKLTESLLGLPVSDASVVAYTALIQTGAIAAVILYFWRDLFALVRAGLGGLFDASTRQTEEFRLAWWIVAATIPLVVVG
;
A
#
# COMPACT_ATOMS: atom_id res chain seq x y z
N MET A 1 -63.99 38.99 33.47
CA MET A 1 -63.38 39.52 34.71
C MET A 1 -64.51 39.75 35.69
N PRO A 2 -64.43 39.39 36.98
CA PRO A 2 -63.23 39.13 37.79
C PRO A 2 -63.33 37.75 38.52
N ASP A 3 -62.43 37.26 39.38
CA ASP A 3 -61.30 37.87 40.06
C ASP A 3 -60.28 36.80 40.46
N LEU A 4 -59.03 37.24 40.54
CA LEU A 4 -57.86 36.54 41.04
C LEU A 4 -57.79 36.73 42.57
N ARG A 5 -57.48 35.66 43.33
CA ARG A 5 -56.50 35.65 44.44
C ARG A 5 -56.46 34.28 45.12
N ALA A 6 -55.28 33.67 45.07
CA ALA A 6 -54.37 33.55 46.21
C ALA A 6 -54.43 32.18 46.91
N ARG A 7 -53.45 31.33 46.60
CA ARG A 7 -52.78 30.53 47.62
C ARG A 7 -51.27 30.64 47.45
N ARG A 8 -50.66 31.30 48.44
CA ARG A 8 -49.24 31.27 48.76
C ARG A 8 -48.91 30.00 49.54
N SER A 9 -47.79 29.38 49.22
CA SER A 9 -46.99 28.47 50.05
C SER A 9 -45.76 28.15 49.19
N GLY A 10 -44.53 28.56 49.47
CA GLY A 10 -43.90 28.82 50.75
C GLY A 10 -43.01 27.64 51.11
N SER A 11 -41.80 27.57 50.54
CA SER A 11 -40.59 27.05 51.19
C SER A 11 -39.31 27.41 50.42
N PRO A 12 -38.17 27.59 51.11
CA PRO A 12 -37.02 28.37 50.64
C PRO A 12 -35.81 27.49 50.26
N CYS A 13 -34.80 28.18 49.73
CA CYS A 13 -33.46 27.71 49.35
C CYS A 13 -32.84 26.61 50.22
N ARG A 14 -32.25 25.60 49.55
CA ARG A 14 -31.11 24.80 50.02
C ARG A 14 -30.15 24.65 48.82
N ALA A 15 -29.17 25.54 48.66
CA ALA A 15 -27.85 25.52 49.29
C ALA A 15 -27.08 24.21 49.05
N ALA A 16 -26.07 24.32 48.18
CA ALA A 16 -24.79 23.62 48.17
C ALA A 16 -24.76 22.10 47.88
N ASP A 17 -24.41 21.77 46.64
CA ASP A 17 -23.32 20.84 46.32
C ASP A 17 -22.78 21.27 44.93
N GLY A 18 -21.59 21.85 44.78
CA GLY A 18 -20.37 21.55 45.50
C GLY A 18 -19.43 20.62 44.73
N SER A 19 -19.53 20.52 43.40
CA SER A 19 -18.40 20.04 42.59
C SER A 19 -18.44 20.53 41.13
N PRO A 20 -17.74 21.64 40.79
CA PRO A 20 -17.22 21.77 39.44
C PRO A 20 -16.12 20.71 39.30
N PHE A 21 -15.88 20.17 38.10
CA PHE A 21 -14.78 19.24 37.87
C PHE A 21 -14.90 17.86 38.53
N ARG A 22 -15.76 16.99 37.97
CA ARG A 22 -15.31 15.60 37.76
C ARG A 22 -14.48 15.59 36.48
N HIS A 23 -13.19 15.84 36.67
CA HIS A 23 -12.15 15.32 35.79
C HIS A 23 -12.39 13.80 35.72
N ARG A 24 -13.14 13.36 34.70
CA ARG A 24 -13.13 11.96 34.30
C ARG A 24 -11.75 11.77 33.69
N SER A 25 -10.79 11.39 34.51
CA SER A 25 -9.55 10.76 34.08
C SER A 25 -9.97 9.47 33.40
N THR A 26 -10.27 9.57 32.10
CA THR A 26 -10.24 8.43 31.21
C THR A 26 -8.89 7.74 31.44
N PRO A 27 -8.86 6.43 31.71
CA PRO A 27 -7.60 5.72 31.89
C PRO A 27 -6.74 5.95 30.64
N PRO A 28 -5.41 6.06 30.77
CA PRO A 28 -4.55 6.16 29.62
C PRO A 28 -4.74 4.88 28.81
N ARG A 29 -5.38 4.99 27.64
CA ARG A 29 -5.22 4.01 26.57
C ARG A 29 -3.76 4.07 26.15
N LYS A 30 -2.87 3.37 26.86
CA LYS A 30 -1.56 2.96 26.32
C LYS A 30 -1.74 1.67 25.53
N GLY A 31 -2.64 1.77 24.56
CA GLY A 31 -2.68 1.01 23.33
C GLY A 31 -2.86 2.02 22.17
N ALA A 32 -2.37 3.25 22.37
CA ALA A 32 -2.47 4.38 21.43
C ALA A 32 -1.12 4.68 20.79
N ASP A 33 -0.29 3.65 20.64
CA ASP A 33 0.98 3.66 19.91
C ASP A 33 0.91 2.65 18.75
N THR A 34 -0.21 1.95 18.58
CA THR A 34 -0.54 1.18 17.36
C THR A 34 -1.08 2.14 16.30
N MET A 35 -0.36 3.23 16.07
CA MET A 35 -0.64 4.13 14.97
C MET A 35 -0.01 3.52 13.72
N THR A 36 -0.66 2.50 13.15
CA THR A 36 -0.59 2.14 11.72
C THR A 36 0.80 2.31 11.07
N THR A 37 1.84 1.84 11.73
CA THR A 37 3.20 1.79 11.20
C THR A 37 3.55 0.32 11.05
N ILE A 38 4.02 -0.04 9.86
CA ILE A 38 4.47 -1.41 9.58
C ILE A 38 5.64 -1.67 10.53
N ASP A 39 5.48 -2.67 11.41
CA ASP A 39 6.56 -3.08 12.30
C ASP A 39 7.72 -3.63 11.46
N ALA A 40 8.97 -3.41 11.90
CA ALA A 40 10.15 -3.83 11.14
C ALA A 40 10.15 -5.33 10.85
N GLY A 41 9.63 -6.16 11.76
CA GLY A 41 9.48 -7.60 11.54
C GLY A 41 8.44 -7.93 10.47
N GLN A 42 7.32 -7.19 10.45
CA GLN A 42 6.29 -7.34 9.42
C GLN A 42 6.80 -6.91 8.05
N ALA A 43 7.53 -5.80 7.98
CA ALA A 43 8.15 -5.31 6.75
C ALA A 43 9.13 -6.36 6.17
N VAL A 44 10.02 -6.91 6.98
CA VAL A 44 10.97 -7.95 6.51
C VAL A 44 10.22 -9.18 5.97
N LEU A 45 9.17 -9.63 6.66
CA LEU A 45 8.37 -10.77 6.21
C LEU A 45 7.64 -10.47 4.89
N LEU A 46 7.00 -9.31 4.77
CA LEU A 46 6.34 -8.86 3.54
C LEU A 46 7.33 -8.77 2.38
N GLY A 47 8.50 -8.17 2.60
CA GLY A 47 9.54 -8.07 1.57
C GLY A 47 10.08 -9.43 1.11
N ILE A 48 10.25 -10.40 2.02
CA ILE A 48 10.67 -11.76 1.66
C ILE A 48 9.58 -12.48 0.88
N VAL A 49 8.32 -12.41 1.35
CA VAL A 49 7.19 -13.05 0.67
C VAL A 49 7.03 -12.47 -0.73
N GLU A 50 6.94 -11.15 -0.87
CA GLU A 50 6.88 -10.45 -2.15
C GLU A 50 8.05 -10.87 -3.06
N GLY A 51 9.27 -10.78 -2.55
CA GLY A 51 10.48 -11.10 -3.30
C GLY A 51 10.58 -12.57 -3.72
N LEU A 52 9.95 -13.51 -3.00
CA LEU A 52 9.91 -14.92 -3.40
C LEU A 52 8.71 -15.23 -4.30
N THR A 53 7.55 -14.61 -4.04
CA THR A 53 6.30 -14.91 -4.77
C THR A 53 6.14 -14.13 -6.06
N GLU A 54 6.89 -13.05 -6.29
CA GLU A 54 6.88 -12.34 -7.58
C GLU A 54 7.57 -13.17 -8.68
N PHE A 55 8.50 -14.07 -8.32
CA PHE A 55 9.19 -14.95 -9.26
C PHE A 55 8.50 -16.30 -9.48
N LEU A 56 7.55 -16.68 -8.62
CA LEU A 56 6.67 -17.80 -8.88
C LEU A 56 5.36 -17.26 -9.47
N PRO A 57 4.78 -17.84 -10.54
CA PRO A 57 3.49 -17.40 -11.07
C PRO A 57 2.34 -17.83 -10.15
N VAL A 58 2.32 -17.31 -8.93
CA VAL A 58 1.26 -17.46 -7.94
C VAL A 58 0.62 -16.08 -7.82
N SER A 59 -0.68 -15.98 -8.13
CA SER A 59 -1.47 -14.74 -8.15
C SER A 59 -1.22 -13.84 -6.93
N SER A 60 -0.23 -12.93 -7.03
CA SER A 60 0.30 -12.15 -5.90
C SER A 60 -0.70 -11.10 -5.45
N THR A 61 -1.47 -10.53 -6.38
CA THR A 61 -2.53 -9.54 -6.11
C THR A 61 -3.72 -10.11 -5.32
N ALA A 62 -4.01 -11.40 -5.46
CA ALA A 62 -5.13 -12.05 -4.77
C ALA A 62 -4.76 -12.43 -3.33
N HIS A 63 -3.55 -12.94 -3.10
CA HIS A 63 -3.12 -13.36 -1.76
C HIS A 63 -2.80 -12.17 -0.85
N LEU A 64 -2.23 -11.09 -1.40
CA LEU A 64 -1.92 -9.87 -0.64
C LEU A 64 -3.21 -9.18 -0.19
N LYS A 65 -4.18 -8.97 -1.11
CA LYS A 65 -5.51 -8.42 -0.78
C LYS A 65 -6.32 -9.30 0.17
N LEU A 66 -6.21 -10.63 0.05
CA LEU A 66 -6.88 -11.57 0.96
C LEU A 66 -6.25 -11.54 2.36
N THR A 67 -4.93 -11.44 2.45
CA THR A 67 -4.20 -11.37 3.73
C THR A 67 -4.44 -10.03 4.44
N GLU A 68 -4.46 -8.92 3.69
CA GLU A 68 -4.82 -7.60 4.19
C GLU A 68 -6.26 -7.56 4.74
N SER A 69 -7.22 -8.22 4.06
CA SER A 69 -8.59 -8.37 4.53
C SER A 69 -8.72 -9.31 5.75
N LEU A 70 -7.83 -10.28 5.92
CA LEU A 70 -7.85 -11.25 7.03
C LEU A 70 -7.14 -10.71 8.29
N LEU A 71 -6.14 -9.83 8.15
CA LEU A 71 -5.40 -9.23 9.27
C LEU A 71 -6.09 -8.01 9.90
N GLY A 72 -7.20 -7.53 9.34
CA GLY A 72 -7.94 -6.38 9.88
C GLY A 72 -7.21 -5.04 9.76
N LEU A 73 -6.19 -4.98 8.90
CA LEU A 73 -5.52 -3.74 8.53
C LEU A 73 -6.39 -3.00 7.49
N PRO A 74 -6.61 -1.68 7.62
CA PRO A 74 -7.34 -0.93 6.61
C PRO A 74 -6.53 -0.98 5.31
N VAL A 75 -7.02 -1.76 4.33
CA VAL A 75 -6.43 -1.92 2.99
C VAL A 75 -6.33 -0.57 2.24
N SER A 76 -6.96 0.47 2.78
CA SER A 76 -6.95 1.85 2.29
C SER A 76 -5.89 2.75 2.95
N ASP A 77 -5.12 2.26 3.91
CA ASP A 77 -4.06 3.07 4.52
C ASP A 77 -2.94 3.29 3.52
N ALA A 78 -2.73 4.56 3.17
CA ALA A 78 -1.73 4.97 2.18
C ALA A 78 -0.33 4.41 2.46
N SER A 79 -0.01 4.17 3.74
CA SER A 79 1.25 3.59 4.20
C SER A 79 1.49 2.16 3.70
N VAL A 80 0.45 1.31 3.67
CA VAL A 80 0.58 -0.09 3.23
C VAL A 80 0.67 -0.16 1.70
N VAL A 81 -0.17 0.60 1.00
CA VAL A 81 -0.13 0.71 -0.46
C VAL A 81 1.23 1.24 -0.94
N ALA A 82 1.75 2.28 -0.30
CA ALA A 82 3.07 2.83 -0.64
C ALA A 82 4.19 1.83 -0.38
N TYR A 83 4.11 1.04 0.70
CA TYR A 83 5.10 0.02 1.01
C TYR A 83 5.09 -1.12 -0.02
N THR A 84 3.90 -1.64 -0.37
CA THR A 84 3.74 -2.69 -1.40
C THR A 84 4.25 -2.22 -2.77
N ALA A 85 3.92 -0.99 -3.17
CA ALA A 85 4.45 -0.42 -4.42
C ALA A 85 5.99 -0.28 -4.40
N LEU A 86 6.57 0.06 -3.25
CA LEU A 86 8.02 0.18 -3.08
C LEU A 86 8.73 -1.17 -3.21
N ILE A 87 8.24 -2.21 -2.53
CA ILE A 87 8.84 -3.55 -2.60
C ILE A 87 8.71 -4.16 -4.00
N GLN A 88 7.58 -3.96 -4.68
CA GLN A 88 7.40 -4.38 -6.07
C GLN A 88 8.37 -3.65 -7.02
N THR A 89 8.53 -2.33 -6.84
CA THR A 89 9.53 -1.55 -7.59
C THR A 89 10.95 -2.07 -7.31
N GLY A 90 11.24 -2.46 -6.05
CA GLY A 90 12.49 -3.09 -5.66
C GLY A 90 12.74 -4.43 -6.37
N ALA A 91 11.71 -5.26 -6.53
CA ALA A 91 11.80 -6.51 -7.27
C ALA A 91 12.09 -6.28 -8.77
N ILE A 92 11.37 -5.34 -9.40
CA ILE A 92 11.63 -4.94 -10.80
C ILE A 92 13.07 -4.42 -10.95
N ALA A 93 13.53 -3.58 -10.02
CA ALA A 93 14.90 -3.06 -10.02
C ALA A 93 15.94 -4.19 -9.88
N ALA A 94 15.68 -5.18 -9.03
CA ALA A 94 16.57 -6.35 -8.88
C ALA A 94 16.71 -7.13 -10.19
N VAL A 95 15.61 -7.33 -10.93
CA VAL A 95 15.63 -7.98 -12.26
C VAL A 95 16.43 -7.16 -13.26
N ILE A 96 16.20 -5.85 -13.32
CA ILE A 96 16.93 -4.94 -14.22
C ILE A 96 18.43 -4.96 -13.91
N LEU A 97 18.82 -4.93 -12.64
CA LEU A 97 20.23 -4.99 -12.22
C LEU A 97 20.86 -6.36 -12.54
N TYR A 98 20.12 -7.45 -12.32
CA TYR A 98 20.58 -8.79 -12.61
C TYR A 98 20.82 -9.01 -14.13
N PHE A 99 19.87 -8.59 -14.97
CA PHE A 99 19.95 -8.71 -16.43
C PHE A 99 20.54 -7.48 -17.13
N TRP A 100 21.22 -6.59 -16.41
CA TRP A 100 21.67 -5.29 -16.95
C TRP A 100 22.48 -5.46 -18.24
N ARG A 101 23.42 -6.41 -18.27
CA ARG A 101 24.27 -6.65 -19.45
C ARG A 101 23.48 -7.18 -20.64
N ASP A 102 22.57 -8.13 -20.41
CA ASP A 102 21.75 -8.73 -21.46
C ASP A 102 20.77 -7.71 -22.04
N LEU A 103 20.20 -6.86 -21.18
CA LEU A 103 19.29 -5.79 -21.59
C LEU A 103 20.01 -4.77 -22.47
N PHE A 104 21.22 -4.34 -22.10
CA PHE A 104 22.03 -3.44 -22.94
C PHE A 104 22.44 -4.08 -24.25
N ALA A 105 22.82 -5.36 -24.25
CA ALA A 105 23.14 -6.10 -25.47
C ALA A 105 21.93 -6.17 -26.41
N LEU A 106 20.76 -6.48 -25.88
CA LEU A 106 19.50 -6.56 -26.61
C LEU A 106 19.11 -5.21 -27.22
N VAL A 107 19.17 -4.13 -26.42
CA VAL A 107 18.86 -2.76 -26.88
C VAL A 107 19.86 -2.31 -27.95
N ARG A 108 21.15 -2.55 -27.74
CA ARG A 108 22.19 -2.21 -28.72
C ARG A 108 22.02 -3.00 -30.02
N ALA A 109 21.73 -4.29 -29.95
CA ALA A 109 21.49 -5.11 -31.13
C ALA A 109 20.22 -4.68 -31.87
N GLY A 110 19.13 -4.44 -31.12
CA GLY A 110 17.87 -3.94 -31.66
C GLY A 110 18.02 -2.61 -32.39
N LEU A 111 18.57 -1.59 -31.74
CA LEU A 111 18.81 -0.26 -32.34
C LEU A 111 19.88 -0.30 -33.43
N GLY A 112 20.97 -1.06 -33.22
CA GLY A 112 22.05 -1.21 -34.20
C GLY A 112 21.59 -1.86 -35.50
N GLY A 113 20.69 -2.85 -35.43
CA GLY A 113 20.13 -3.49 -36.62
C GLY A 113 19.16 -2.64 -37.44
N LEU A 114 18.70 -1.48 -36.92
CA LEU A 114 18.01 -0.48 -37.73
C LEU A 114 18.97 0.25 -38.67
N PHE A 115 20.22 0.49 -38.22
CA PHE A 115 21.21 1.27 -38.96
C PHE A 115 22.23 0.42 -39.74
N ASP A 116 22.47 -0.82 -39.31
CA ASP A 116 23.41 -1.71 -39.96
C ASP A 116 22.77 -3.06 -40.34
N ALA A 117 22.83 -3.40 -41.63
CA ALA A 117 22.27 -4.62 -42.18
C ALA A 117 23.03 -5.88 -41.70
N SER A 118 24.31 -5.75 -41.31
CA SER A 118 25.10 -6.88 -40.80
C SER A 118 24.61 -7.37 -39.44
N THR A 119 24.09 -6.45 -38.61
CA THR A 119 23.55 -6.74 -37.27
C THR A 119 22.19 -7.45 -37.34
N ARG A 120 21.51 -7.45 -38.50
CA ARG A 120 20.22 -8.14 -38.67
C ARG A 120 20.33 -9.66 -38.68
N GLN A 121 21.52 -10.21 -38.87
CA GLN A 121 21.75 -11.66 -38.88
C GLN A 121 22.08 -12.22 -37.48
N THR A 122 22.25 -11.37 -36.46
CA THR A 122 22.59 -11.82 -35.12
C THR A 122 21.36 -12.36 -34.38
N GLU A 123 21.55 -13.35 -33.50
CA GLU A 123 20.44 -13.94 -32.74
C GLU A 123 19.79 -12.93 -31.80
N GLU A 124 20.59 -12.00 -31.27
CA GLU A 124 20.18 -10.93 -30.38
C GLU A 124 19.21 -9.95 -31.04
N PHE A 125 19.38 -9.67 -32.34
CA PHE A 125 18.44 -8.83 -33.09
C PHE A 125 17.08 -9.52 -33.24
N ARG A 126 17.06 -10.83 -33.54
CA ARG A 126 15.81 -11.60 -33.63
C ARG A 126 15.12 -11.64 -32.27
N LEU A 127 15.86 -11.96 -31.20
CA LEU A 127 15.34 -12.01 -29.83
C LEU A 127 14.75 -10.64 -29.41
N ALA A 128 15.41 -9.54 -29.76
CA ALA A 128 14.90 -8.19 -29.50
C ALA A 128 13.54 -7.95 -30.17
N TRP A 129 13.41 -8.32 -31.44
CA TRP A 129 12.13 -8.19 -32.16
C TRP A 129 11.05 -9.13 -31.67
N TRP A 130 11.38 -10.36 -31.28
CA TRP A 130 10.42 -11.28 -30.65
C TRP A 130 9.89 -10.72 -29.33
N ILE A 131 10.75 -10.09 -28.53
CA ILE A 131 10.34 -9.42 -27.28
C ILE A 131 9.41 -8.25 -27.61
N VAL A 132 9.74 -7.40 -28.59
CA VAL A 132 8.87 -6.30 -29.02
C VAL A 132 7.51 -6.82 -29.53
N ALA A 133 7.51 -7.86 -30.35
CA ALA A 133 6.27 -8.46 -30.86
C ALA A 133 5.42 -9.05 -29.72
N ALA A 134 6.05 -9.66 -28.72
CA ALA A 134 5.37 -10.24 -27.56
C ALA A 134 4.80 -9.17 -26.61
N THR A 135 5.41 -7.98 -26.51
CA THR A 135 4.92 -6.90 -25.64
C THR A 135 3.78 -6.09 -26.25
N ILE A 136 3.62 -6.06 -27.59
CA ILE A 136 2.55 -5.29 -28.25
C ILE A 136 1.16 -5.70 -27.76
N PRO A 137 0.75 -6.99 -27.74
CA PRO A 137 -0.56 -7.39 -27.23
C PRO A 137 -0.75 -7.02 -25.76
N LEU A 138 0.31 -7.13 -24.95
CA LEU A 138 0.27 -6.76 -23.54
C LEU A 138 -0.06 -5.26 -23.36
N VAL A 139 0.55 -4.38 -24.18
CA VAL A 139 0.31 -2.92 -24.12
C VAL A 139 -1.03 -2.52 -24.74
N VAL A 140 -1.52 -3.26 -25.74
CA VAL A 140 -2.79 -2.96 -26.41
C VAL A 140 -4.00 -3.40 -25.59
N VAL A 141 -3.88 -4.53 -24.89
CA VAL A 141 -4.99 -5.14 -24.12
C VAL A 141 -4.96 -4.76 -22.64
N GLY A 142 -3.76 -4.63 -22.04
CA GLY A 142 -3.54 -4.33 -20.63
C GLY A 142 -3.73 -2.86 -20.29
#